data_AF-A0A261AAF2-F1
#
_entry.id   AF-A0A261AAF2-F1
#
_cell.length_a   1.000
_cell.length_b   1.000
_cell.length_c   1.000
_cell.angle_alpha   90.00
_cell.angle_beta   90.00
_cell.angle_gamma   90.00
#
_symmetry.space_group_name_H-M   'P 1'
#
loop_
_entity.id
_entity.type
_entity.pdbx_description
1 polymer ?
#
loop_
_entity_poly.entity_id
_entity_poly.type
_entity_poly.pdbx_seq_one_letter_code
_entity_poly.pdbx_strand_id
1 'polypeptide(L)' 'MIFTRKYHKSVKKSEILTKNLQPPASAPLNPEQAYASQLEQLQSMGFSDRARNLAALTATLGDLNGAVERLLNSP' A
#
# COMPACT_ATOMS: atom_id res chain seq x y z
N MET A 1 -39.00 -5.14 -36.32
CA MET A 1 -38.15 -4.28 -37.18
C MET A 1 -37.13 -3.54 -36.28
N ILE A 2 -35.90 -4.08 -36.18
CA ILE A 2 -34.59 -3.48 -36.51
C ILE A 2 -34.23 -2.17 -35.77
N PHE A 3 -33.31 -2.24 -34.77
CA PHE A 3 -32.10 -1.39 -34.70
C PHE A 3 -31.03 -1.90 -33.69
N THR A 4 -30.12 -2.71 -34.22
CA THR A 4 -28.64 -2.64 -34.16
C THR A 4 -27.90 -1.93 -33.00
N ARG A 5 -27.23 -2.75 -32.18
CA ARG A 5 -25.81 -2.70 -31.70
C ARG A 5 -25.26 -1.41 -31.03
N LYS A 6 -24.92 -1.52 -29.75
CA LYS A 6 -23.66 -0.95 -29.22
C LYS A 6 -23.07 -1.82 -28.10
N TYR A 7 -21.96 -2.48 -28.42
CA TYR A 7 -21.01 -2.98 -27.44
C TYR A 7 -20.54 -1.81 -26.55
N HIS A 8 -20.51 -1.99 -25.22
CA HIS A 8 -19.32 -1.59 -24.47
C HIS A 8 -19.15 -2.42 -23.20
N LYS A 9 -17.93 -2.94 -23.06
CA LYS A 9 -17.36 -3.55 -21.85
C LYS A 9 -17.56 -2.66 -20.63
N SER A 10 -17.78 -3.30 -19.48
CA SER A 10 -17.07 -3.07 -18.20
C SER A 10 -17.75 -3.97 -17.17
N VAL A 11 -17.36 -5.25 -17.04
CA VAL A 11 -16.21 -5.69 -16.22
C VAL A 11 -16.24 -5.02 -14.84
N LYS A 12 -16.69 -5.81 -13.83
CA LYS A 12 -16.45 -5.69 -12.37
C LYS A 12 -17.15 -4.49 -11.70
N LYS A 13 -18.11 -4.67 -10.79
CA LYS A 13 -17.91 -5.09 -9.38
C LYS A 13 -16.50 -4.82 -8.81
N SER A 14 -15.93 -3.66 -9.15
CA SER A 14 -14.75 -3.08 -8.51
C SER A 14 -15.20 -1.88 -7.68
N GLU A 15 -15.99 -2.17 -6.65
CA GLU A 15 -16.27 -1.25 -5.55
C GLU A 15 -15.08 -1.28 -4.58
N ILE A 16 -13.95 -0.75 -5.03
CA ILE A 16 -12.80 -0.39 -4.19
C ILE A 16 -12.23 0.92 -4.71
N LEU A 17 -13.02 1.99 -4.59
CA LEU A 17 -12.59 3.36 -4.89
C LEU A 17 -12.97 4.29 -3.74
N THR A 18 -12.47 4.00 -2.52
CA THR A 18 -12.28 5.00 -1.45
C THR A 18 -11.19 4.58 -0.43
N LYS A 19 -9.99 4.21 -0.88
CA LYS A 19 -8.81 4.37 0.00
C LYS A 19 -7.61 4.90 -0.79
N ASN A 20 -7.48 6.22 -0.66
CA ASN A 20 -6.30 7.06 -0.86
C ASN A 20 -5.76 7.30 -2.28
N LEU A 21 -5.88 8.58 -2.65
CA LEU A 21 -5.14 9.26 -3.70
C LEU A 21 -3.63 9.00 -3.58
N GLN A 22 -3.04 8.40 -4.60
CA GLN A 22 -1.62 8.56 -4.89
C GLN A 22 -1.52 9.25 -6.27
N PRO A 23 -1.27 10.56 -6.36
CA PRO A 23 -0.98 11.20 -7.63
C PRO A 23 0.37 10.70 -8.19
N PRO A 24 0.52 10.59 -9.52
CA PRO A 24 1.71 10.06 -10.16
C PRO A 24 2.87 11.07 -10.10
N ALA A 25 4.04 10.56 -9.72
CA ALA A 25 5.37 11.05 -10.09
C ALA A 25 5.75 12.50 -9.73
N SER A 26 6.42 12.65 -8.58
CA SER A 26 7.46 13.68 -8.41
C SER A 26 8.37 13.32 -7.23
N ALA A 27 9.47 12.63 -7.53
CA ALA A 27 10.62 12.30 -6.66
C ALA A 27 10.32 11.52 -5.34
N PRO A 28 11.18 10.57 -4.91
CA PRO A 28 10.97 9.81 -3.68
C PRO A 28 11.30 10.67 -2.45
N LEU A 29 10.50 11.71 -2.18
CA LEU A 29 10.73 12.60 -1.04
C LEU A 29 10.16 12.05 0.27
N ASN A 30 9.28 11.04 0.20
CA ASN A 30 8.60 10.50 1.38
C ASN A 30 8.72 8.97 1.43
N PRO A 31 9.69 8.41 2.20
CA PRO A 31 9.78 6.97 2.43
C PRO A 31 8.48 6.40 3.05
N GLU A 32 7.73 7.21 3.81
CA GLU A 32 6.41 6.84 4.33
C GLU A 32 5.38 6.51 3.25
N GLN A 33 5.40 7.23 2.13
CA GLN A 33 4.52 6.96 0.99
C GLN A 33 5.04 5.79 0.17
N ALA A 34 6.37 5.68 0.01
CA ALA A 34 7.00 4.56 -0.68
C ALA A 34 6.69 3.21 0.01
N TYR A 35 6.61 3.22 1.35
CA TYR A 35 6.32 2.03 2.14
C TYR A 35 4.88 1.95 2.66
N ALA A 36 3.93 2.72 2.10
CA ALA A 36 2.55 2.76 2.56
C ALA A 36 1.89 1.36 2.60
N SER A 37 2.16 0.53 1.58
CA SER A 37 1.65 -0.85 1.50
C SER A 37 2.24 -1.77 2.57
N GLN A 38 3.50 -1.57 2.94
CA GLN A 38 4.19 -2.35 3.98
C GLN A 38 3.77 -1.88 5.37
N LEU A 39 3.60 -0.58 5.55
CA LEU A 39 3.03 0.00 6.77
C LEU A 39 1.63 -0.58 7.02
N GLU A 40 0.78 -0.64 6.00
CA GLU A 40 -0.58 -1.18 6.14
C GLU A 40 -0.58 -2.69 6.48
N GLN A 41 0.36 -3.46 5.91
CA GLN A 41 0.55 -4.87 6.26
C GLN A 41 1.02 -5.05 7.71
N LEU A 42 2.00 -4.27 8.15
CA LEU A 42 2.47 -4.26 9.54
C LEU A 42 1.34 -3.89 10.50
N GLN A 43 0.53 -2.88 10.16
CA GLN A 43 -0.66 -2.50 10.94
C GLN A 43 -1.68 -3.64 11.03
N SER A 44 -1.91 -4.38 9.93
CA SER A 44 -2.78 -5.56 9.91
C SER A 44 -2.25 -6.70 10.79
N MET A 45 -0.92 -6.83 10.91
CA MET A 45 -0.27 -7.79 11.81
C MET A 45 -0.30 -7.37 13.29
N GLY A 46 -0.71 -6.15 13.61
CA GLY A 46 -0.77 -5.60 14.96
C GLY A 46 0.28 -4.53 15.26
N PHE A 47 1.23 -4.28 14.35
CA PHE A 47 2.22 -3.21 14.49
C PHE A 47 1.62 -1.88 14.04
N SER A 48 0.90 -1.22 14.95
CA SER A 48 0.22 0.06 14.67
C SER A 48 1.17 1.27 14.62
N ASP A 49 2.37 1.13 15.19
CA ASP A 49 3.40 2.16 15.30
C ASP A 49 4.07 2.47 13.96
N ARG A 50 3.49 3.41 13.20
CA ARG A 50 4.06 3.85 11.92
C ARG A 50 5.52 4.30 12.02
N ALA A 51 5.90 4.99 13.10
CA ALA A 51 7.28 5.44 13.30
C ALA A 51 8.25 4.26 13.47
N ARG A 52 7.89 3.24 14.27
CA ARG A 52 8.71 2.03 14.42
C ARG A 52 8.73 1.22 13.11
N ASN A 53 7.60 1.12 12.43
CA ASN A 53 7.50 0.43 11.15
C ASN A 53 8.36 1.10 10.07
N LEU A 54 8.33 2.43 9.97
CA LEU A 54 9.15 3.20 9.04
C LEU A 54 10.64 3.01 9.36
N ALA A 55 11.03 3.08 10.64
CA ALA A 55 12.41 2.84 11.05
C ALA A 55 12.87 1.41 10.70
N ALA A 56 12.00 0.42 10.89
CA ALA A 56 12.28 -0.97 10.53
C ALA A 56 12.41 -1.16 9.02
N LEU A 57 11.50 -0.59 8.23
CA LEU A 57 11.52 -0.63 6.76
C LEU A 57 12.71 0.15 6.18
N THR A 58 13.11 1.26 6.82
CA THR A 58 14.31 2.00 6.43
C THR A 58 15.57 1.19 6.73
N ALA A 59 15.61 0.52 7.89
CA ALA A 59 16.73 -0.35 8.27
C ALA A 59 16.84 -1.59 7.37
N THR A 60 15.73 -2.07 6.81
CA THR A 60 15.67 -3.25 5.93
C THR A 60 15.58 -2.88 4.45
N LEU A 61 15.73 -1.60 4.12
CA LEU A 61 15.69 -1.07 2.75
C LEU A 61 14.39 -1.40 1.99
N GLY A 62 13.27 -1.50 2.70
CA GLY A 62 11.95 -1.79 2.15
C GLY A 62 11.52 -3.26 2.22
N ASP A 63 12.28 -4.11 2.92
CA ASP A 63 11.87 -5.49 3.16
C ASP A 63 10.88 -5.60 4.32
N LEU A 64 9.70 -6.16 4.02
CA LEU A 64 8.64 -6.35 5.02
C LEU A 64 9.02 -7.39 6.09
N ASN A 65 9.57 -8.53 5.69
CA ASN A 65 9.90 -9.62 6.62
C ASN A 65 11.00 -9.19 7.59
N GLY A 66 12.08 -8.58 7.07
CA GLY A 66 13.14 -8.02 7.89
C GLY A 66 12.65 -6.90 8.80
N ALA A 67 11.67 -6.10 8.36
CA ALA A 67 11.07 -5.07 9.21
C ALA A 67 10.25 -5.69 10.36
N VAL A 68 9.50 -6.76 10.10
CA VAL A 68 8.79 -7.54 11.13
C VAL A 68 9.78 -8.12 12.16
N GLU A 69 10.85 -8.77 11.70
CA GLU A 69 11.87 -9.33 12.61
C GLU A 69 12.54 -8.25 13.46
N ARG A 70 12.83 -7.10 12.86
CA ARG A 70 13.39 -5.94 13.57
C ARG A 70 12.43 -5.42 14.63
N LEU A 71 11.13 -5.38 14.36
CA LEU A 71 10.08 -4.95 15.31
C LEU A 71 9.88 -5.95 16.45
N LEU A 72 9.92 -7.25 16.15
CA LEU A 72 9.84 -8.32 17.15
C LEU A 72 11.09 -8.37 18.05
N ASN A 73 12.25 -8.06 17.49
CA ASN A 73 13.53 -8.00 18.21
C ASN A 73 13.86 -6.59 18.76
N SER A 74 12.96 -5.62 18.59
CA SER A 74 13.09 -4.28 19.15
C SER A 74 12.46 -4.28 20.54
N PRO A 75 13.22 -4.10 21.64
CA PRO A 75 12.66 -4.02 22.98
C PRO A 75 11.71 -2.82 23.16
#